data_AF-A0A1F5BIE8-F1
#
_entry.id   AF-A0A1F5BIE8-F1
#
_cell.length_a   1.000
_cell.length_b   1.000
_cell.length_c   1.000
_cell.angle_alpha   90.00
_cell.angle_beta   90.00
_cell.angle_gamma   90.00
#
_symmetry.space_group_name_H-M   'P 1'
#
loop_
_entity.id
_entity.type
_entity.pdbx_description
1 polymer ?
#
loop_
_entity_poly.entity_id
_entity_poly.type
_entity_poly.pdbx_seq_one_letter_code
_entity_poly.pdbx_strand_id
1 'polypeptide(L)'
;MVHGKRPFGFLTLSLLVWAWLAAPPHVRAEAKEYWHFTIKANIDGTAAEEWIWATMVEIDRAKALPDEAKVARDAGGELLGHFLGLVRASAWRSAYTYYLDVKCQSRPSKKEISYSQSETDNVYVHGQIIHNPVNRIPSGIGIQFRFGVCNHRVLKEDGTWVRMDQIPYVFVGPVRVEGREPEEMRGDFNLDGVLYNDQIQRVKRCGKSWIEQFHSVFKHFEHDSVVEGFYYGDSDMWVQRFWKFHGLNVQCVFMCERSRNREHPYWKQRITR
;
A
#
# COMPACT_ATOMS: atom_id res chain seq x y z
N MET A 1 -34.35 -18.54 76.82
CA MET A 1 -34.63 -18.07 75.46
C MET A 1 -33.93 -16.75 75.25
N VAL A 2 -32.98 -16.68 74.31
CA VAL A 2 -32.74 -15.59 73.32
C VAL A 2 -31.38 -15.92 72.66
N HIS A 3 -31.43 -16.16 71.34
CA HIS A 3 -30.29 -16.31 70.45
C HIS A 3 -29.65 -14.93 70.16
N GLY A 4 -28.31 -14.86 70.16
CA GLY A 4 -27.55 -13.70 69.67
C GLY A 4 -26.61 -14.09 68.53
N LYS A 5 -26.95 -13.67 67.30
CA LYS A 5 -26.21 -13.91 66.06
C LYS A 5 -24.93 -13.06 65.96
N ARG A 6 -23.91 -13.59 65.29
CA ARG A 6 -22.61 -12.96 64.93
C ARG A 6 -22.79 -11.80 63.94
N PRO A 7 -21.90 -10.79 63.92
CA PRO A 7 -21.66 -9.94 62.75
C PRO A 7 -20.33 -10.33 62.08
N PHE A 8 -20.40 -11.05 60.97
CA PHE A 8 -19.32 -11.19 59.99
C PHE A 8 -19.82 -10.46 58.73
N GLY A 9 -19.35 -9.23 58.49
CA GLY A 9 -19.87 -8.48 57.33
C GLY A 9 -19.29 -7.11 57.01
N PHE A 10 -18.29 -6.61 57.76
CA PHE A 10 -17.75 -5.25 57.51
C PHE A 10 -16.31 -5.20 56.97
N LEU A 11 -15.59 -6.32 56.93
CA LEU A 11 -14.17 -6.34 56.55
C LEU A 11 -13.89 -6.63 55.07
N THR A 12 -14.87 -7.15 54.32
CA THR A 12 -14.69 -7.50 52.90
C THR A 12 -15.02 -6.37 51.93
N LEU A 13 -15.79 -5.36 52.34
CA LEU A 13 -16.20 -4.27 51.44
C LEU A 13 -15.09 -3.20 51.27
N SER A 14 -14.24 -2.99 52.28
CA SER A 14 -13.20 -1.96 52.24
C SER A 14 -12.02 -2.34 51.33
N LEU A 15 -11.65 -3.62 51.27
CA LEU A 15 -10.56 -4.11 50.42
C LEU A 15 -10.87 -4.02 48.91
N LEU A 16 -12.13 -4.19 48.52
CA LEU A 16 -12.55 -4.10 47.11
C LEU A 16 -12.50 -2.66 46.58
N VAL A 17 -12.80 -1.66 47.43
CA VAL A 17 -12.75 -0.24 47.06
C VAL A 17 -11.30 0.24 46.88
N TRP A 18 -10.39 -0.21 47.76
CA TRP A 18 -8.96 0.11 47.64
C TRP A 18 -8.29 -0.59 46.45
N ALA A 19 -8.70 -1.82 46.10
CA ALA A 19 -8.22 -2.50 44.89
C ALA A 19 -8.69 -1.81 43.59
N TRP A 20 -9.86 -1.15 43.60
CA TRP A 20 -10.35 -0.36 42.47
C TRP A 20 -9.63 0.99 42.32
N LEU A 21 -9.24 1.63 43.43
CA LEU A 21 -8.50 2.90 43.44
C LEU A 21 -7.00 2.74 43.18
N ALA A 22 -6.44 1.56 43.44
CA ALA A 22 -5.03 1.24 43.17
C ALA A 22 -4.79 0.62 41.79
N ALA A 23 -5.84 0.49 40.96
CA ALA A 23 -5.66 0.07 39.57
C ALA A 23 -4.80 1.13 38.86
N PRO A 24 -3.65 0.75 38.26
CA PRO A 24 -2.85 1.68 37.49
C PRO A 24 -3.75 2.34 36.44
N PRO A 25 -3.58 3.64 36.14
CA PRO A 25 -4.36 4.29 35.10
C PRO A 25 -4.23 3.41 33.87
N HIS A 26 -5.38 2.89 33.39
CA HIS A 26 -5.41 2.21 32.11
C HIS A 26 -4.76 3.18 31.14
N VAL A 27 -3.54 2.88 30.71
CA VAL A 27 -2.94 3.50 29.53
C VAL A 27 -3.95 3.17 28.46
N ARG A 28 -4.84 4.13 28.16
CA ARG A 28 -5.70 4.04 27.00
C ARG A 28 -4.71 4.00 25.85
N ALA A 29 -4.42 2.79 25.38
CA ALA A 29 -3.70 2.61 24.14
C ALA A 29 -4.49 3.45 23.13
N GLU A 30 -3.84 4.50 22.64
CA GLU A 30 -4.42 5.34 21.62
C GLU A 30 -4.87 4.44 20.48
N ALA A 31 -6.15 4.51 20.13
CA ALA A 31 -6.71 3.61 19.14
C ALA A 31 -6.04 3.92 17.80
N LYS A 32 -5.23 2.98 17.30
CA LYS A 32 -4.59 3.09 15.99
C LYS A 32 -5.66 3.23 14.91
N GLU A 33 -5.48 4.21 14.03
CA GLU A 33 -6.29 4.36 12.82
C GLU A 33 -5.56 3.71 11.65
N TYR A 34 -6.25 2.84 10.91
CA TYR A 34 -5.75 2.11 9.76
C TYR A 34 -6.38 2.60 8.47
N TRP A 35 -5.60 2.51 7.41
CA TRP A 35 -5.95 2.89 6.05
C TRP A 35 -5.83 1.68 5.14
N HIS A 36 -6.91 1.33 4.45
CA HIS A 36 -7.02 0.18 3.59
C HIS A 36 -7.19 0.64 2.14
N PHE A 37 -6.21 0.34 1.31
CA PHE A 37 -6.20 0.71 -0.10
C PHE A 37 -6.44 -0.53 -0.96
N THR A 38 -7.48 -0.50 -1.77
CA THR A 38 -7.70 -1.47 -2.86
C THR A 38 -7.59 -0.72 -4.19
N ILE A 39 -6.62 -1.09 -5.01
CA ILE A 39 -6.36 -0.47 -6.31
C ILE A 39 -6.55 -1.53 -7.39
N LYS A 40 -7.29 -1.18 -8.44
CA LYS A 40 -7.45 -1.96 -9.66
C LYS A 40 -7.00 -1.11 -10.83
N ALA A 41 -6.16 -1.66 -11.69
CA ALA A 41 -5.86 -1.09 -12.99
C ALA A 41 -6.18 -2.08 -14.10
N ASN A 42 -6.77 -1.57 -15.17
CA ASN A 42 -7.02 -2.29 -16.40
C ASN A 42 -6.42 -1.53 -17.57
N ILE A 43 -5.80 -2.26 -18.49
CA ILE A 43 -5.38 -1.66 -19.77
C ILE A 43 -6.61 -1.66 -20.67
N ASP A 44 -7.09 -0.49 -21.10
CA ASP A 44 -8.35 -0.35 -21.82
C ASP A 44 -8.37 -1.18 -23.10
N GLY A 45 -9.52 -1.80 -23.37
CA GLY A 45 -9.70 -2.68 -24.52
C GLY A 45 -8.99 -4.02 -24.39
N THR A 46 -8.54 -4.38 -23.18
CA THR A 46 -7.85 -5.65 -22.90
C THR A 46 -8.42 -6.36 -21.68
N ALA A 47 -8.06 -7.64 -21.51
CA ALA A 47 -8.30 -8.39 -20.29
C ALA A 47 -7.14 -8.28 -19.27
N ALA A 48 -6.16 -7.41 -19.53
CA ALA A 48 -5.04 -7.19 -18.64
C ALA A 48 -5.52 -6.44 -17.40
N GLU A 49 -5.25 -7.01 -16.23
CA GLU A 49 -5.69 -6.49 -14.96
C GLU A 49 -4.57 -6.62 -13.94
N GLU A 50 -4.33 -5.57 -13.17
CA GLU A 50 -3.47 -5.57 -12.00
C GLU A 50 -4.24 -5.06 -10.78
N TRP A 51 -3.94 -5.65 -9.63
CA TRP A 51 -4.52 -5.30 -8.34
C TRP A 51 -3.44 -5.05 -7.31
N ILE A 52 -3.66 -4.07 -6.43
CA ILE A 52 -2.89 -3.85 -5.21
C ILE A 52 -3.86 -3.77 -4.02
N TRP A 53 -3.48 -4.43 -2.93
CA TRP A 53 -4.08 -4.25 -1.61
C TRP A 53 -3.01 -3.78 -0.64
N ALA A 54 -3.27 -2.71 0.11
CA ALA A 54 -2.35 -2.23 1.13
C ALA A 54 -3.10 -1.88 2.41
N THR A 55 -2.51 -2.21 3.54
CA THR A 55 -2.93 -1.69 4.84
C THR A 55 -1.80 -0.87 5.42
N MET A 56 -2.17 0.30 5.90
CA MET A 56 -1.26 1.24 6.54
C MET A 56 -1.84 1.71 7.86
N VAL A 57 -1.01 2.25 8.75
CA VAL A 57 -1.41 2.78 10.05
C VAL A 57 -0.96 4.24 10.17
N GLU A 58 -1.78 5.08 10.78
CA GLU A 58 -1.37 6.44 11.11
C GLU A 58 -0.25 6.42 12.16
N ILE A 59 0.86 7.08 11.87
CA ILE A 59 1.99 7.26 12.78
C ILE A 59 2.30 8.75 12.84
N ASP A 60 2.28 9.32 14.05
CA ASP A 60 2.67 10.71 14.28
C ASP A 60 4.01 11.02 13.60
N ARG A 61 4.08 12.16 12.90
CA ARG A 61 5.35 12.57 12.30
C ARG A 61 6.46 12.71 13.34
N ALA A 62 6.13 13.18 14.54
CA ALA A 62 7.09 13.29 15.63
C ALA A 62 7.67 11.93 16.06
N LYS A 63 6.91 10.85 15.94
CA LYS A 63 7.36 9.48 16.21
C LYS A 63 8.16 8.89 15.05
N ALA A 64 7.73 9.17 13.82
CA ALA A 64 8.40 8.68 12.61
C ALA A 64 9.73 9.40 12.32
N LEU A 65 9.89 10.64 12.79
CA LEU A 65 11.04 11.52 12.56
C LEU A 65 11.45 12.19 13.90
N PRO A 66 12.03 11.44 14.85
CA PRO A 66 12.28 11.91 16.21
C PRO A 66 13.33 13.03 16.28
N ASP A 67 14.33 12.99 15.40
CA ASP A 67 15.40 13.99 15.34
C ASP A 67 14.88 15.33 14.82
N GLU A 68 14.08 15.31 13.74
CA GLU A 68 13.40 16.49 13.21
C GLU A 68 12.39 17.05 14.21
N ALA A 69 11.69 16.17 14.95
CA ALA A 69 10.79 16.59 16.01
C ALA A 69 11.53 17.29 17.15
N LYS A 70 12.74 16.84 17.49
CA LYS A 70 13.59 17.52 18.48
C LYS A 70 13.99 18.91 17.99
N VAL A 71 14.45 19.02 16.74
CA VAL A 71 14.81 20.32 16.14
C VAL A 71 13.62 21.29 16.15
N ALA A 72 12.43 20.82 15.78
CA ALA A 72 11.22 21.63 15.82
C ALA A 72 10.91 22.14 17.24
N ARG A 73 10.99 21.26 18.26
CA ARG A 73 10.78 21.63 19.67
C ARG A 73 11.81 22.64 20.16
N ASP A 74 13.08 22.44 19.83
CA ASP A 74 14.16 23.35 20.22
C ASP A 74 13.97 24.75 19.60
N ALA A 75 13.34 24.82 18.41
CA ALA A 75 12.95 26.07 17.75
C ALA A 75 11.60 26.65 18.24
N GLY A 76 10.96 26.05 19.25
CA GLY A 76 9.68 26.51 19.79
C GLY A 76 8.44 26.08 19.00
N GLY A 77 8.58 25.11 18.10
CA GLY A 77 7.49 24.54 17.30
C GLY A 77 7.24 23.05 17.58
N GLU A 78 6.40 22.44 16.74
CA GLU A 78 6.07 21.02 16.80
C GLU A 78 5.90 20.44 15.39
N LEU A 79 6.21 19.15 15.24
CA LEU A 79 6.08 18.46 13.97
C LEU A 79 4.69 17.83 13.84
N LEU A 80 3.77 18.56 13.22
CA LEU A 80 2.37 18.18 13.06
C LEU A 80 2.13 17.17 11.92
N GLY A 81 1.08 16.36 12.10
CA GLY A 81 0.53 15.45 11.09
C GLY A 81 1.00 14.01 11.25
N HIS A 82 0.61 13.17 10.29
CA HIS A 82 0.87 11.74 10.33
C HIS A 82 1.48 11.24 9.02
N PHE A 83 2.41 10.31 9.13
CA PHE A 83 2.76 9.41 8.04
C PHE A 83 1.86 8.17 8.09
N LEU A 84 1.74 7.49 6.95
CA LEU A 84 1.13 6.17 6.89
C LEU A 84 2.26 5.13 6.91
N GLY A 85 2.34 4.36 7.98
CA GLY A 85 3.27 3.24 8.11
C GLY A 85 2.70 1.97 7.48
N LEU A 86 3.47 1.30 6.61
CA LEU A 86 3.08 0.08 5.92
C LEU A 86 2.97 -1.10 6.90
N VAL A 87 1.75 -1.62 7.04
CA VAL A 87 1.44 -2.84 7.79
C VAL A 87 1.67 -4.08 6.94
N ARG A 88 1.03 -4.11 5.76
CA ARG A 88 1.13 -5.19 4.77
C ARG A 88 0.68 -4.66 3.41
N ALA A 89 1.22 -5.20 2.33
CA ALA A 89 0.71 -4.97 1.00
C ALA A 89 0.90 -6.21 0.13
N SER A 90 0.10 -6.32 -0.92
CA SER A 90 0.16 -7.42 -1.88
C SER A 90 -0.34 -6.96 -3.24
N ALA A 91 0.13 -7.61 -4.30
CA ALA A 91 -0.32 -7.38 -5.65
C ALA A 91 -0.61 -8.68 -6.38
N TRP A 92 -1.49 -8.59 -7.36
CA TRP A 92 -1.81 -9.66 -8.30
C TRP A 92 -1.95 -9.07 -9.71
N ARG A 93 -1.46 -9.78 -10.73
CA ARG A 93 -1.69 -9.45 -12.13
C ARG A 93 -2.24 -10.64 -12.90
N SER A 94 -3.07 -10.39 -13.91
CA SER A 94 -3.53 -11.40 -14.85
C SER A 94 -2.40 -11.83 -15.80
N ALA A 95 -2.53 -13.01 -16.40
CA ALA A 95 -1.72 -13.36 -17.57
C ALA A 95 -2.26 -12.60 -18.78
N TYR A 96 -1.37 -12.06 -19.60
CA TYR A 96 -1.79 -11.31 -20.77
C TYR A 96 -0.73 -11.27 -21.88
N THR A 97 -1.21 -11.14 -23.12
CA THR A 97 -0.39 -10.96 -24.32
C THR A 97 -0.96 -9.82 -25.14
N TYR A 98 -0.11 -8.87 -25.54
CA TYR A 98 -0.47 -7.77 -26.43
C TYR A 98 0.53 -7.56 -27.55
N TYR A 99 0.09 -6.80 -28.54
CA TYR A 99 0.84 -6.54 -29.75
C TYR A 99 0.98 -5.03 -29.97
N LEU A 100 2.21 -4.59 -30.20
CA LEU A 100 2.51 -3.22 -30.62
C LEU A 100 2.86 -3.20 -32.11
N ASP A 101 2.29 -2.25 -32.84
CA ASP A 101 2.67 -1.97 -34.22
C ASP A 101 4.09 -1.43 -34.28
N VAL A 102 4.95 -2.13 -35.02
CA VAL A 102 6.36 -1.77 -35.19
C VAL A 102 6.79 -2.00 -36.63
N LYS A 103 7.97 -1.50 -36.99
CA LYS A 103 8.61 -1.84 -38.27
C LYS A 103 9.71 -2.88 -38.07
N CYS A 104 9.85 -3.76 -39.05
CA CYS A 104 10.93 -4.73 -39.18
C CYS A 104 11.52 -4.60 -40.59
N GLN A 105 12.79 -4.19 -40.70
CA GLN A 105 13.42 -3.94 -42.02
C GLN A 105 12.53 -3.06 -42.93
N SER A 106 12.00 -1.96 -42.37
CA SER A 106 11.08 -1.03 -43.02
C SER A 106 9.70 -1.58 -43.43
N ARG A 107 9.38 -2.84 -43.13
CA ARG A 107 8.05 -3.45 -43.35
C ARG A 107 7.20 -3.40 -42.08
N PRO A 108 5.87 -3.26 -42.17
CA PRO A 108 4.97 -3.41 -41.03
C PRO A 108 5.16 -4.78 -40.35
N SER A 109 5.17 -4.78 -39.02
CA SER A 109 5.34 -5.98 -38.19
C SER A 109 4.70 -5.76 -36.82
N LYS A 110 4.68 -6.79 -35.98
CA LYS A 110 4.17 -6.72 -34.61
C LYS A 110 5.28 -7.08 -33.62
N LYS A 111 5.35 -6.33 -32.52
CA LYS A 111 6.08 -6.72 -31.31
C LYS A 111 5.05 -7.36 -30.38
N GLU A 112 5.18 -8.66 -30.16
CA GLU A 112 4.38 -9.39 -29.17
C GLU A 112 5.06 -9.28 -27.81
N ILE A 113 4.29 -8.95 -26.78
CA ILE A 113 4.72 -8.91 -25.39
C ILE A 113 3.75 -9.76 -24.58
N SER A 114 4.25 -10.72 -23.83
CA SER A 114 3.45 -11.61 -22.98
C SER A 114 4.04 -11.75 -21.60
N TYR A 115 3.18 -11.91 -20.59
CA TYR A 115 3.57 -12.18 -19.22
C TYR A 115 2.58 -13.11 -18.56
N SER A 116 3.06 -13.91 -17.63
CA SER A 116 2.24 -14.85 -16.89
C SER A 116 1.57 -14.16 -15.70
N GLN A 117 0.47 -14.74 -15.26
CA GLN A 117 -0.19 -14.37 -14.02
C GLN A 117 0.82 -14.48 -12.89
N SER A 118 0.85 -13.48 -12.00
CA SER A 118 1.72 -13.50 -10.84
C SER A 118 1.07 -12.77 -9.69
N GLU A 119 1.43 -13.18 -8.48
CA GLU A 119 1.15 -12.45 -7.25
C GLU A 119 2.45 -12.17 -6.49
N THR A 120 2.36 -11.32 -5.47
CA THR A 120 3.45 -11.03 -4.54
C THR A 120 2.94 -10.37 -3.27
N ASP A 121 3.71 -10.49 -2.19
CA ASP A 121 3.56 -9.66 -0.97
C ASP A 121 4.69 -8.59 -0.87
N ASN A 122 5.58 -8.52 -1.88
CA ASN A 122 6.64 -7.51 -2.00
C ASN A 122 6.12 -6.27 -2.73
N VAL A 123 5.23 -5.55 -2.04
CA VAL A 123 4.65 -4.29 -2.51
C VAL A 123 5.03 -3.17 -1.56
N TYR A 124 5.51 -2.08 -2.12
CA TYR A 124 6.07 -0.96 -1.38
C TYR A 124 5.31 0.31 -1.73
N VAL A 125 4.67 0.85 -0.70
CA VAL A 125 3.81 2.03 -0.80
C VAL A 125 4.24 3.04 0.24
N HIS A 126 4.02 4.30 -0.08
CA HIS A 126 4.17 5.42 0.84
C HIS A 126 2.83 6.11 1.01
N GLY A 127 2.67 6.81 2.13
CA GLY A 127 1.55 7.69 2.32
C GLY A 127 1.75 8.66 3.46
N GLN A 128 0.99 9.74 3.43
CA GLN A 128 0.98 10.76 4.49
C GLN A 128 -0.34 11.51 4.49
N ILE A 129 -0.74 12.00 5.66
CA ILE A 129 -1.84 12.95 5.77
C ILE A 129 -1.27 14.34 5.50
N ILE A 130 -1.83 15.03 4.49
CA ILE A 130 -1.42 16.39 4.09
C ILE A 130 -2.16 17.41 4.96
N HIS A 131 -3.46 17.22 5.13
CA HIS A 131 -4.32 18.11 5.88
C HIS A 131 -5.31 17.32 6.74
N ASN A 132 -5.37 17.70 8.03
CA ASN A 132 -6.38 17.28 8.99
C ASN A 132 -6.93 18.58 9.61
N PRO A 133 -8.23 18.90 9.54
CA PRO A 133 -8.71 20.25 9.71
C PRO A 133 -9.11 20.43 11.16
N VAL A 134 -8.30 21.20 11.88
CA VAL A 134 -8.85 22.12 12.88
C VAL A 134 -9.56 23.30 12.17
N ASN A 135 -9.28 23.53 10.88
CA ASN A 135 -9.87 24.60 10.07
C ASN A 135 -10.79 24.04 8.99
N ARG A 136 -12.11 24.24 9.11
CA ARG A 136 -13.10 23.88 8.09
C ARG A 136 -12.70 24.47 6.72
N ILE A 137 -12.31 23.63 5.78
CA ILE A 137 -12.20 24.03 4.38
C ILE A 137 -13.64 24.16 3.82
N PRO A 138 -14.01 25.27 3.14
CA PRO A 138 -15.34 25.46 2.56
C PRO A 138 -15.78 24.35 1.59
N SER A 139 -14.84 23.55 1.08
CA SER A 139 -15.08 22.42 0.18
C SER A 139 -15.78 21.21 0.81
N GLY A 140 -15.93 21.16 2.15
CA GLY A 140 -16.49 19.99 2.84
C GLY A 140 -15.54 18.80 2.98
N ILE A 141 -14.32 18.88 2.43
CA ILE A 141 -13.26 17.89 2.60
C ILE A 141 -12.71 17.97 4.02
N GLY A 142 -12.79 16.84 4.72
CA GLY A 142 -12.29 16.62 6.07
C GLY A 142 -10.86 16.09 6.10
N ILE A 143 -10.40 15.24 5.17
CA ILE A 143 -9.01 14.75 5.24
C ILE A 143 -8.40 14.64 3.85
N GLN A 144 -7.19 15.17 3.70
CA GLN A 144 -6.38 15.05 2.49
C GLN A 144 -5.14 14.21 2.76
N PHE A 145 -4.76 13.38 1.79
CA PHE A 145 -3.63 12.47 1.93
C PHE A 145 -2.89 12.30 0.61
N ARG A 146 -1.64 11.83 0.70
CA ARG A 146 -0.92 11.24 -0.42
C ARG A 146 -0.79 9.76 -0.22
N PHE A 147 -0.85 9.03 -1.33
CA PHE A 147 -0.58 7.61 -1.34
C PHE A 147 -0.03 7.21 -2.71
N GLY A 148 1.00 6.39 -2.75
CA GLY A 148 1.58 5.95 -4.00
C GLY A 148 2.43 4.70 -3.85
N VAL A 149 2.72 4.08 -4.99
CA VAL A 149 3.70 2.99 -5.10
C VAL A 149 5.07 3.61 -5.24
N CYS A 150 6.07 3.10 -4.52
CA CYS A 150 7.40 3.70 -4.48
C CYS A 150 8.52 2.66 -4.48
N ASN A 151 9.69 3.08 -4.95
CA ASN A 151 10.92 2.30 -4.95
C ASN A 151 11.98 2.85 -3.96
N HIS A 152 11.56 3.66 -2.98
CA HIS A 152 12.41 4.32 -2.00
C HIS A 152 12.12 3.84 -0.57
N ARG A 153 12.59 4.59 0.44
CA ARG A 153 12.33 4.25 1.85
C ARG A 153 10.83 4.17 2.16
N VAL A 154 10.44 3.17 2.92
CA VAL A 154 9.07 2.98 3.41
C VAL A 154 9.07 3.01 4.93
N LEU A 155 8.09 3.69 5.51
CA LEU A 155 7.83 3.63 6.95
C LEU A 155 7.08 2.34 7.25
N LYS A 156 7.49 1.58 8.27
CA LYS A 156 6.84 0.35 8.71
C LYS A 156 5.90 0.63 9.90
N GLU A 157 5.01 -0.31 10.19
CA GLU A 157 4.05 -0.23 11.31
C GLU A 157 4.71 0.06 12.67
N ASP A 158 5.95 -0.40 12.88
CA ASP A 158 6.70 -0.19 14.12
C ASP A 158 7.36 1.20 14.22
N GLY A 159 7.26 2.01 13.17
CA GLY A 159 7.86 3.34 13.09
C GLY A 159 9.27 3.35 12.49
N THR A 160 9.80 2.20 12.04
CA THR A 160 11.11 2.14 11.40
C THR A 160 11.04 2.48 9.92
N TRP A 161 12.07 3.16 9.41
CA TRP A 161 12.24 3.40 7.99
C TRP A 161 13.13 2.32 7.37
N VAL A 162 12.63 1.64 6.34
CA VAL A 162 13.38 0.61 5.60
C VAL A 162 13.60 1.08 4.18
N ARG A 163 14.84 1.03 3.70
CA ARG A 163 15.12 1.27 2.28
C ARG A 163 15.04 -0.04 1.51
N MET A 164 14.42 0.01 0.34
CA MET A 164 14.26 -1.18 -0.49
C MET A 164 15.58 -1.73 -1.01
N ASP A 165 16.57 -0.88 -1.31
CA ASP A 165 17.91 -1.32 -1.76
C ASP A 165 18.71 -2.09 -0.68
N GLN A 166 18.22 -2.14 0.55
CA GLN A 166 18.80 -2.92 1.65
C GLN A 166 18.12 -4.29 1.83
N ILE A 167 17.06 -4.58 1.08
CA ILE A 167 16.34 -5.85 1.14
C ILE A 167 16.91 -6.77 0.05
N PRO A 168 17.32 -8.01 0.37
CA PRO A 168 17.76 -8.96 -0.64
C PRO A 168 16.57 -9.42 -1.49
N TYR A 169 16.70 -9.33 -2.82
CA TYR A 169 15.70 -9.82 -3.76
C TYR A 169 16.26 -10.98 -4.58
N VAL A 170 15.45 -12.02 -4.75
CA VAL A 170 15.76 -13.14 -5.64
C VAL A 170 15.07 -12.86 -6.96
N PHE A 171 15.86 -12.62 -8.00
CA PHE A 171 15.38 -12.57 -9.38
C PHE A 171 15.60 -13.93 -10.02
N VAL A 172 14.53 -14.57 -10.47
CA VAL A 172 14.63 -15.80 -11.27
C VAL A 172 14.79 -15.39 -12.72
N GLY A 173 16.00 -15.56 -13.25
CA GLY A 173 16.29 -15.38 -14.67
C GLY A 173 15.70 -16.52 -15.53
N PRO A 174 15.95 -16.51 -16.84
CA PRO A 174 15.43 -17.53 -17.74
C PRO A 174 16.03 -18.89 -17.37
N VAL A 175 15.17 -19.85 -17.03
CA VAL A 175 15.60 -21.22 -16.73
C VAL A 175 15.90 -21.92 -18.05
N ARG A 176 17.15 -22.36 -18.24
CA ARG A 176 17.53 -23.19 -19.39
C ARG A 176 16.94 -24.58 -19.19
N VAL A 177 16.04 -24.98 -20.09
CA VAL A 177 15.46 -26.33 -20.14
C VAL A 177 16.02 -27.04 -21.36
N GLU A 178 16.54 -28.25 -21.18
CA GLU A 178 17.05 -29.07 -22.27
C GLU A 178 15.95 -29.30 -23.33
N GLY A 179 16.29 -29.09 -24.61
CA GLY A 179 15.33 -29.18 -25.72
C GLY A 179 14.45 -27.94 -25.94
N ARG A 180 14.63 -26.86 -25.17
CA ARG A 180 14.01 -25.55 -25.44
C ARG A 180 15.06 -24.53 -25.90
N GLU A 181 14.67 -23.66 -26.83
CA GLU A 181 15.49 -22.52 -27.22
C GLU A 181 15.80 -21.65 -25.99
N PRO A 182 17.07 -21.33 -25.71
CA PRO A 182 17.43 -20.46 -24.60
C PRO A 182 16.80 -19.07 -24.77
N GLU A 183 16.11 -18.59 -23.73
CA GLU A 183 15.61 -17.21 -23.70
C GLU A 183 16.79 -16.26 -23.39
N GLU A 184 17.11 -15.37 -24.33
CA GLU A 184 18.06 -14.27 -24.09
C GLU A 184 17.43 -13.26 -23.12
N MET A 185 18.19 -12.76 -22.15
CA MET A 185 17.76 -11.69 -21.25
C MET A 185 18.30 -10.36 -21.78
N ARG A 186 17.44 -9.35 -21.91
CA ARG A 186 17.82 -8.00 -22.35
C ARG A 186 17.33 -6.93 -21.39
N GLY A 187 18.09 -5.83 -21.36
CA GLY A 187 17.80 -4.66 -20.54
C GLY A 187 18.26 -4.81 -19.10
N ASP A 188 18.04 -3.74 -18.35
CA ASP A 188 18.40 -3.65 -16.93
C ASP A 188 17.22 -4.09 -16.06
N PHE A 189 17.54 -4.78 -14.97
CA PHE A 189 16.58 -5.18 -13.96
C PHE A 189 16.68 -4.21 -12.79
N ASN A 190 15.67 -3.37 -12.69
CA ASN A 190 15.59 -2.31 -11.69
C ASN A 190 14.64 -2.70 -10.58
N LEU A 191 14.94 -2.24 -9.38
CA LEU A 191 14.04 -2.35 -8.26
C LEU A 191 12.84 -1.41 -8.47
N ASP A 192 11.64 -1.98 -8.37
CA ASP A 192 10.35 -1.31 -8.57
C ASP A 192 9.50 -1.44 -7.30
N GLY A 193 8.44 -0.63 -7.19
CA GLY A 193 7.57 -0.65 -6.03
C GLY A 193 6.64 -1.87 -5.95
N VAL A 194 6.48 -2.60 -7.06
CA VAL A 194 5.77 -3.88 -7.11
C VAL A 194 6.70 -4.97 -7.62
N LEU A 195 7.06 -5.91 -6.75
CA LEU A 195 7.97 -7.00 -7.06
C LEU A 195 7.24 -8.35 -7.09
N TYR A 196 6.42 -8.58 -8.12
CA TYR A 196 5.87 -9.89 -8.52
C TYR A 196 6.85 -11.06 -8.41
N ASN A 197 6.36 -12.24 -8.03
CA ASN A 197 7.15 -13.47 -8.01
C ASN A 197 7.70 -13.83 -9.41
N ASP A 198 6.92 -13.59 -10.46
CA ASP A 198 7.38 -13.62 -11.84
C ASP A 198 7.63 -12.18 -12.34
N GLN A 199 8.89 -11.76 -12.35
CA GLN A 199 9.33 -10.43 -12.80
C GLN A 199 9.57 -10.31 -14.30
N ILE A 200 9.28 -11.32 -15.10
CA ILE A 200 9.68 -11.32 -16.52
C ILE A 200 8.48 -11.12 -17.45
N GLN A 201 8.73 -10.39 -18.53
CA GLN A 201 7.89 -10.38 -19.71
C GLN A 201 8.66 -10.97 -20.88
N ARG A 202 7.98 -11.76 -21.71
CA ARG A 202 8.52 -12.35 -22.93
C ARG A 202 8.19 -11.44 -24.09
N VAL A 203 9.18 -11.23 -24.94
CA VAL A 203 9.09 -10.34 -26.08
C VAL A 203 9.46 -11.11 -27.35
N LYS A 204 8.62 -11.00 -28.37
CA LYS A 204 8.89 -11.54 -29.71
C LYS A 204 8.75 -10.46 -30.76
N ARG A 205 9.79 -10.29 -31.58
CA ARG A 205 9.84 -9.31 -32.68
C ARG A 205 10.80 -9.77 -33.76
N CYS A 206 10.41 -9.65 -35.04
CA CYS A 206 11.30 -9.95 -36.18
C CYS A 206 11.91 -11.36 -36.13
N GLY A 207 11.15 -12.37 -35.67
CA GLY A 207 11.66 -13.74 -35.51
C GLY A 207 12.64 -13.96 -34.36
N LYS A 208 12.92 -12.93 -33.55
CA LYS A 208 13.73 -13.03 -32.33
C LYS A 208 12.84 -13.02 -31.11
N SER A 209 13.26 -13.75 -30.07
CA SER A 209 12.60 -13.80 -28.77
C SER A 209 13.60 -13.50 -27.66
N TRP A 210 13.17 -12.77 -26.64
CA TRP A 210 13.96 -12.47 -25.45
C TRP A 210 13.04 -12.16 -24.26
N ILE A 211 13.60 -12.11 -23.06
CA ILE A 211 12.90 -11.66 -21.86
C ILE A 211 13.41 -10.27 -21.44
N GLU A 212 12.49 -9.47 -20.92
CA GLU A 212 12.76 -8.17 -20.28
C GLU A 212 12.12 -8.20 -18.88
N GLN A 213 12.48 -7.24 -18.03
CA GLN A 213 11.75 -7.01 -16.81
C GLN A 213 10.30 -6.59 -17.12
N PHE A 214 9.34 -7.19 -16.43
CA PHE A 214 7.96 -6.70 -16.41
C PHE A 214 7.89 -5.42 -15.59
N HIS A 215 7.29 -4.38 -16.14
CA HIS A 215 6.95 -3.18 -15.39
C HIS A 215 5.46 -3.18 -15.06
N SER A 216 5.13 -3.03 -13.77
CA SER A 216 3.74 -2.87 -13.36
C SER A 216 3.17 -1.57 -13.88
N VAL A 217 1.90 -1.57 -14.27
CA VAL A 217 1.16 -0.34 -14.58
C VAL A 217 1.14 0.63 -13.39
N PHE A 218 1.31 0.13 -12.17
CA PHE A 218 1.35 0.91 -10.95
C PHE A 218 2.70 1.56 -10.64
N LYS A 219 3.74 1.33 -11.44
CA LYS A 219 5.09 1.91 -11.23
C LYS A 219 5.09 3.41 -10.97
N HIS A 220 4.14 4.13 -11.56
CA HIS A 220 3.99 5.58 -11.45
C HIS A 220 2.68 5.99 -10.78
N PHE A 221 2.02 5.07 -10.07
CA PHE A 221 0.78 5.37 -9.41
C PHE A 221 1.04 6.22 -8.17
N GLU A 222 0.53 7.44 -8.20
CA GLU A 222 0.47 8.34 -7.06
C GLU A 222 -0.89 9.04 -7.05
N HIS A 223 -1.56 8.97 -5.90
CA HIS A 223 -2.65 9.85 -5.54
C HIS A 223 -2.08 11.01 -4.72
N ASP A 224 -2.00 12.17 -5.36
CA ASP A 224 -1.70 13.45 -4.73
C ASP A 224 -2.74 14.47 -5.21
N SER A 225 -3.85 14.58 -4.49
CA SER A 225 -4.89 15.55 -4.79
C SER A 225 -5.20 16.39 -3.58
N VAL A 226 -5.22 17.70 -3.79
CA VAL A 226 -5.66 18.69 -2.78
C VAL A 226 -7.15 18.99 -2.88
N VAL A 227 -7.86 18.38 -3.84
CA VAL A 227 -9.31 18.55 -4.05
C VAL A 227 -10.09 17.24 -3.92
N GLU A 228 -9.39 16.13 -3.73
CA GLU A 228 -10.00 14.83 -3.43
C GLU A 228 -9.50 14.41 -2.05
N GLY A 229 -10.43 13.87 -1.26
CA GLY A 229 -10.19 13.50 0.12
C GLY A 229 -11.50 13.02 0.74
N PHE A 230 -11.43 12.60 2.00
CA PHE A 230 -12.61 12.18 2.73
C PHE A 230 -13.46 13.40 3.04
N TYR A 231 -14.75 13.38 2.71
CA TYR A 231 -15.67 14.39 3.25
C TYR A 231 -15.90 14.15 4.75
N TYR A 232 -16.39 15.16 5.46
CA TYR A 232 -16.65 15.02 6.90
C TYR A 232 -17.65 13.88 7.16
N GLY A 233 -17.21 12.89 7.94
CA GLY A 233 -18.02 11.74 8.32
C GLY A 233 -17.85 10.51 7.41
N ASP A 234 -17.16 10.66 6.28
CA ASP A 234 -16.89 9.53 5.40
C ASP A 234 -15.82 8.60 5.99
N SER A 235 -16.05 7.30 5.85
CA SER A 235 -15.09 6.25 6.17
C SER A 235 -14.44 5.64 4.93
N ASP A 236 -14.99 5.87 3.74
CA ASP A 236 -14.43 5.39 2.47
C ASP A 236 -14.44 6.47 1.38
N MET A 237 -13.54 6.32 0.40
CA MET A 237 -13.43 7.17 -0.77
C MET A 237 -13.11 6.34 -2.00
N TRP A 238 -13.70 6.72 -3.14
CA TRP A 238 -13.46 6.11 -4.45
C TRP A 238 -12.96 7.14 -5.43
N VAL A 239 -11.95 6.78 -6.21
CA VAL A 239 -11.34 7.67 -7.19
C VAL A 239 -11.01 6.89 -8.45
N GLN A 240 -11.15 7.58 -9.58
CA GLN A 240 -10.78 7.06 -10.88
C GLN A 240 -9.66 7.91 -11.50
N ARG A 241 -8.73 7.23 -12.18
CA ARG A 241 -7.60 7.82 -12.88
C ARG A 241 -7.39 7.17 -14.23
N PHE A 242 -6.83 7.95 -15.15
CA PHE A 242 -6.48 7.50 -16.49
C PHE A 242 -5.09 7.98 -16.86
N TRP A 243 -4.29 7.10 -17.46
CA TRP A 243 -2.97 7.47 -17.99
C TRP A 243 -2.58 6.58 -19.18
N LYS A 244 -1.37 6.79 -19.70
CA LYS A 244 -0.79 5.99 -20.77
C LYS A 244 0.31 5.07 -20.25
N PHE A 245 0.26 3.78 -20.58
CA PHE A 245 1.30 2.81 -20.30
C PHE A 245 1.69 2.07 -21.58
N HIS A 246 2.94 2.22 -22.02
CA HIS A 246 3.41 1.73 -23.33
C HIS A 246 2.51 2.12 -24.52
N GLY A 247 1.92 3.32 -24.49
CA GLY A 247 1.00 3.85 -25.51
C GLY A 247 -0.45 3.40 -25.36
N LEU A 248 -0.73 2.41 -24.51
CA LEU A 248 -2.07 1.92 -24.20
C LEU A 248 -2.71 2.80 -23.11
N ASN A 249 -4.03 2.97 -23.17
CA ASN A 249 -4.75 3.64 -22.07
C ASN A 249 -4.82 2.69 -20.89
N VAL A 250 -4.63 3.24 -19.69
CA VAL A 250 -4.86 2.54 -18.43
C VAL A 250 -5.96 3.29 -17.71
N GLN A 251 -6.99 2.57 -17.33
CA GLN A 251 -7.99 3.01 -16.36
C GLN A 251 -7.62 2.40 -15.01
N CYS A 252 -7.70 3.22 -13.97
CA CYS A 252 -7.46 2.79 -12.60
C CYS A 252 -8.59 3.26 -11.72
N VAL A 253 -9.05 2.37 -10.86
CA VAL A 253 -10.00 2.67 -9.79
C VAL A 253 -9.31 2.33 -8.49
N PHE A 254 -9.33 3.25 -7.54
CA PHE A 254 -8.86 2.96 -6.20
C PHE A 254 -9.93 3.30 -5.17
N MET A 255 -10.02 2.46 -4.16
CA MET A 255 -10.83 2.61 -2.97
C MET A 255 -9.90 2.76 -1.78
N CYS A 256 -10.21 3.72 -0.92
CA CYS A 256 -9.53 3.90 0.35
C CYS A 256 -10.57 3.82 1.47
N GLU A 257 -10.35 3.01 2.49
CA GLU A 257 -11.19 2.91 3.69
C GLU A 257 -10.37 3.19 4.95
N ARG A 258 -10.93 3.99 5.86
CA ARG A 258 -10.35 4.29 7.17
C ARG A 258 -11.10 3.52 8.24
N SER A 259 -10.37 2.79 9.08
CA SER A 259 -10.98 1.99 10.13
C SER A 259 -10.06 1.83 11.34
N ARG A 260 -10.65 1.45 12.48
CA ARG A 260 -9.90 1.02 13.67
C ARG A 260 -9.46 -0.44 13.62
N ASN A 261 -9.82 -1.17 12.56
CA ASN A 261 -9.45 -2.56 12.38
C ASN A 261 -8.14 -2.65 11.61
N ARG A 262 -7.20 -3.48 12.08
CA ARG A 262 -5.96 -3.76 11.36
C ARG A 262 -6.21 -4.63 10.12
N GLU A 263 -7.30 -5.39 10.08
CA GLU A 263 -7.62 -6.28 8.96
C GLU A 263 -8.24 -5.53 7.80
N HIS A 264 -7.67 -5.74 6.61
CA HIS A 264 -8.19 -5.15 5.39
C HIS A 264 -9.53 -5.81 5.00
N PRO A 265 -10.63 -5.04 4.86
CA PRO A 265 -11.98 -5.60 4.64
C PRO A 265 -12.08 -6.45 3.37
N TYR A 266 -11.36 -6.05 2.32
CA TYR A 266 -11.34 -6.73 1.02
C TYR A 266 -9.97 -7.34 0.67
N TRP A 267 -9.21 -7.83 1.66
CA TRP A 267 -7.87 -8.35 1.42
C TRP A 267 -7.83 -9.40 0.30
N LYS A 268 -7.05 -9.17 -0.76
CA LYS A 268 -6.92 -10.07 -1.93
C LYS A 268 -8.25 -10.42 -2.61
N GLN A 269 -9.30 -9.63 -2.37
CA GLN A 269 -10.59 -9.76 -3.06
C GLN A 269 -10.58 -8.87 -4.30
N ARG A 270 -10.87 -9.47 -5.45
CA ARG A 270 -11.02 -8.76 -6.74
C ARG A 270 -12.47 -8.32 -6.88
N ILE A 271 -12.77 -7.14 -6.36
CA ILE A 271 -14.13 -6.61 -6.31
C ILE A 271 -14.56 -6.18 -7.72
N THR A 272 -15.65 -6.73 -8.24
CA THR A 272 -16.27 -6.23 -9.47
C THR A 272 -17.34 -5.20 -9.11
N ARG A 273 -17.04 -3.92 -9.32
CA ARG A 273 -18.04 -2.84 -9.41
C ARG A 273 -17.81 -2.07 -10.70
#